data_AF-A0A8T0VRY6-F1
#
_entry.id   AF-A0A8T0VRY6-F1
#
_cell.length_a   1.000
_cell.length_b   1.000
_cell.length_c   1.000
_cell.angle_alpha   90.00
_cell.angle_beta   90.00
_cell.angle_gamma   90.00
#
_symmetry.space_group_name_H-M   'P 1'
#
loop_
_entity.id
_entity.type
_entity.pdbx_description
1 polymer ?
#
loop_
_entity_poly.entity_id
_entity_poly.type
_entity_poly.pdbx_seq_one_letter_code
_entity_poly.pdbx_strand_id
1 'polypeptide(L)'
;MDNVESAPDSPVQAPPSSASSLPKEQSQVELELRLLQALEFYPPSKLKGVHRHFVLYGLMEYLRKSLDRQFSADEVLQLLDRFFNLEMLKPEDDEKDNFSQGEEFSLPESFLNKEE
;
A
#
# COMPACT_ATOMS: atom_id res chain seq x y z
N MET A 1 -16.19 69.65 32.72
CA MET A 1 -14.79 69.38 32.39
C MET A 1 -14.40 68.25 33.33
N ASP A 2 -14.19 67.00 32.91
CA ASP A 2 -13.47 66.54 31.71
C ASP A 2 -14.12 65.29 31.09
N ASN A 3 -13.82 65.09 29.81
CA ASN A 3 -14.41 64.13 28.88
C ASN A 3 -13.34 63.13 28.41
N VAL A 4 -13.75 61.88 28.14
CA VAL A 4 -13.08 60.81 27.36
C VAL A 4 -11.90 60.06 27.99
N GLU A 5 -12.10 58.74 28.17
CA GLU A 5 -11.23 57.72 27.56
C GLU A 5 -12.10 56.47 27.30
N SER A 6 -12.21 56.11 26.03
CA SER A 6 -12.88 54.91 25.53
C SER A 6 -11.86 53.78 25.40
N ALA A 7 -12.18 52.56 25.87
CA ALA A 7 -11.73 51.34 25.19
C ALA A 7 -12.62 50.13 25.58
N PRO A 8 -13.07 49.35 24.59
CA PRO A 8 -14.00 48.24 24.78
C PRO A 8 -13.31 46.94 25.21
N ASP A 9 -14.14 46.09 25.83
CA ASP A 9 -14.01 44.65 26.04
C ASP A 9 -13.20 43.94 24.93
N SER A 10 -12.13 43.25 25.30
CA SER A 10 -11.51 42.23 24.46
C SER A 10 -11.03 41.09 25.35
N PRO A 11 -11.70 39.93 25.34
CA PRO A 11 -11.15 38.74 25.93
C PRO A 11 -9.92 38.38 25.11
N VAL A 12 -8.80 38.24 25.81
CA VAL A 12 -7.55 37.68 25.33
C VAL A 12 -7.85 36.45 24.48
N GLN A 13 -7.86 36.64 23.17
CA GLN A 13 -7.91 35.55 22.20
C GLN A 13 -6.55 34.85 22.34
N ALA A 14 -6.53 33.74 23.08
CA ALA A 14 -5.42 32.82 23.06
C ALA A 14 -5.06 32.54 21.59
N PRO A 15 -3.76 32.43 21.24
CA PRO A 15 -3.36 32.16 19.87
C PRO A 15 -4.12 30.92 19.39
N PRO A 16 -4.67 30.91 18.16
CA PRO A 16 -5.31 29.72 17.64
C PRO A 16 -4.28 28.60 17.73
N SER A 17 -4.60 27.60 18.55
CA SER A 17 -3.77 26.42 18.78
C SER A 17 -3.20 25.94 17.46
N SER A 18 -1.86 25.84 17.38
CA SER A 18 -1.12 25.33 16.22
C SER A 18 -1.32 23.82 15.97
N ALA A 19 -2.49 23.28 16.34
CA ALA A 19 -2.88 21.89 16.18
C ALA A 19 -3.52 21.58 14.81
N SER A 20 -3.51 22.54 13.88
CA SER A 20 -4.21 22.39 12.59
C SER A 20 -3.51 21.46 11.57
N SER A 21 -2.34 20.91 11.89
CA SER A 21 -1.60 19.97 11.01
C SER A 21 -1.87 18.48 11.32
N LEU A 22 -2.47 18.19 12.48
CA LEU A 22 -2.66 16.84 13.04
C LEU A 22 -3.44 15.82 12.17
N PRO A 23 -4.45 16.19 11.37
CA PRO A 23 -5.25 15.18 10.64
C PRO A 23 -4.46 14.42 9.57
N LYS A 24 -3.52 15.09 8.90
CA LYS A 24 -2.77 14.51 7.77
C LYS A 24 -1.78 13.46 8.23
N GLU A 25 -1.07 13.72 9.33
CA GLU A 25 -0.09 12.78 9.88
C GLU A 25 -0.77 11.54 10.46
N GLN A 26 -1.92 11.71 11.13
CA GLN A 26 -2.71 10.58 11.61
C GLN A 26 -3.21 9.68 10.47
N SER A 27 -3.66 10.28 9.35
CA SER A 27 -4.09 9.51 8.17
C SER A 27 -2.95 8.73 7.50
N GLN A 28 -1.72 9.29 7.52
CA GLN A 28 -0.53 8.64 6.98
C GLN A 28 -0.14 7.42 7.83
N VAL A 29 -0.13 7.57 9.16
CA VAL A 29 0.19 6.48 10.08
C VAL A 29 -0.84 5.35 9.99
N GLU A 30 -2.13 5.67 9.86
CA GLU A 30 -3.17 4.66 9.66
C GLU A 30 -2.97 3.90 8.36
N LEU A 31 -2.70 4.60 7.25
CA LEU A 31 -2.41 3.98 5.95
C LEU A 31 -1.22 3.01 6.03
N GLU A 32 -0.15 3.44 6.67
CA GLU A 32 1.06 2.66 6.90
C GLU A 32 0.79 1.41 7.74
N LEU A 33 0.02 1.55 8.82
CA LEU A 33 -0.37 0.43 9.67
C LEU A 33 -1.20 -0.60 8.90
N ARG A 34 -2.15 -0.14 8.07
CA ARG A 34 -2.95 -1.03 7.21
C ARG A 34 -2.09 -1.75 6.17
N LEU A 35 -1.10 -1.08 5.59
CA LEU A 35 -0.16 -1.74 4.68
C LEU A 35 0.61 -2.84 5.40
N LEU A 36 1.16 -2.55 6.58
CA LEU A 36 1.92 -3.54 7.36
C LEU A 36 1.07 -4.77 7.73
N GLN A 37 -0.22 -4.60 8.03
CA GLN A 37 -1.16 -5.70 8.23
C GLN A 37 -1.37 -6.53 6.96
N ALA A 38 -1.52 -5.86 5.80
CA ALA A 38 -1.71 -6.54 4.53
C ALA A 38 -0.52 -7.43 4.13
N LEU A 39 0.69 -7.05 4.55
CA LEU A 39 1.92 -7.80 4.27
C LEU A 39 2.00 -9.17 4.95
N GLU A 40 1.14 -9.45 5.93
CA GLU A 40 0.98 -10.81 6.49
C GLU A 40 0.42 -11.78 5.44
N PHE A 41 -0.46 -11.29 4.56
CA PHE A 41 -1.06 -12.06 3.48
C PHE A 41 -0.28 -11.96 2.17
N TYR A 42 0.35 -10.80 1.95
CA TYR A 42 1.00 -10.44 0.68
C TYR A 42 2.49 -10.15 0.93
N PRO A 43 3.32 -11.19 1.03
CA PRO A 43 4.70 -11.04 1.47
C PRO A 43 5.53 -10.18 0.49
N PRO A 44 6.37 -9.24 1.00
CA PRO A 44 7.19 -8.37 0.15
C PRO A 44 8.19 -9.13 -0.73
N SER A 45 8.63 -10.34 -0.33
CA SER A 45 9.53 -11.18 -1.13
C SER A 45 8.97 -11.51 -2.51
N LYS A 46 7.64 -11.60 -2.63
CA LYS A 46 6.93 -11.88 -3.88
C LYS A 46 6.68 -10.63 -4.74
N LEU A 47 7.23 -9.47 -4.36
CA LEU A 47 7.22 -8.24 -5.19
C LEU A 47 8.21 -8.29 -6.35
N LYS A 48 9.09 -9.30 -6.42
CA LYS A 48 9.95 -9.56 -7.58
C LYS A 48 9.39 -10.72 -8.40
N GLY A 49 9.60 -10.67 -9.72
CA GLY A 49 9.17 -11.72 -10.64
C GLY A 49 7.68 -11.68 -10.99
N VAL A 50 7.13 -12.83 -11.38
CA VAL A 50 5.77 -12.96 -11.94
C VAL A 50 4.68 -12.64 -10.90
N HIS A 51 4.96 -12.88 -9.62
CA HIS A 51 4.01 -12.72 -8.52
C HIS A 51 3.71 -11.26 -8.17
N ARG A 52 4.56 -10.33 -8.62
CA ARG A 52 4.43 -8.89 -8.34
C ARG A 52 3.03 -8.34 -8.60
N HIS A 53 2.40 -8.76 -9.71
CA HIS A 53 1.07 -8.29 -10.08
C HIS A 53 0.00 -8.74 -9.10
N PHE A 54 0.06 -9.99 -8.63
CA PHE A 54 -0.90 -10.54 -7.66
C PHE A 54 -0.74 -9.87 -6.30
N VAL A 55 0.51 -9.68 -5.86
CA VAL A 55 0.82 -9.00 -4.59
C VAL A 55 0.33 -7.56 -4.63
N LEU A 56 0.67 -6.80 -5.66
CA LEU A 56 0.24 -5.40 -5.77
C LEU A 56 -1.28 -5.27 -5.85
N TYR A 57 -1.94 -6.13 -6.63
CA TYR A 57 -3.40 -6.14 -6.70
C TYR A 57 -4.04 -6.46 -5.34
N GLY A 58 -3.53 -7.47 -4.64
CA GLY A 58 -3.99 -7.84 -3.30
C GLY A 58 -3.83 -6.71 -2.28
N LEU A 59 -2.68 -6.03 -2.29
CA LEU A 59 -2.43 -4.87 -1.44
C LEU A 59 -3.39 -3.71 -1.75
N MET A 60 -3.58 -3.37 -3.03
CA MET A 60 -4.53 -2.34 -3.43
C MET A 60 -5.97 -2.67 -2.99
N GLU A 61 -6.40 -3.91 -3.17
CA GLU A 61 -7.73 -4.38 -2.77
C GLU A 61 -7.93 -4.37 -1.25
N TYR A 62 -6.91 -4.78 -0.49
CA TYR A 62 -6.95 -4.75 0.97
C TYR A 62 -7.05 -3.31 1.47
N LEU A 63 -6.16 -2.43 1.00
CA LEU A 63 -6.16 -1.03 1.39
C LEU A 63 -7.47 -0.34 1.01
N ARG A 64 -8.00 -0.62 -0.19
CA ARG A 64 -9.30 -0.10 -0.63
C ARG A 64 -10.43 -0.49 0.31
N LYS A 65 -10.50 -1.77 0.71
CA LYS A 65 -11.54 -2.25 1.64
C LYS A 65 -11.38 -1.66 3.04
N SER A 66 -10.15 -1.43 3.49
CA SER A 66 -9.88 -0.94 4.84
C SER A 66 -10.05 0.58 5.00
N LEU A 67 -9.81 1.36 3.93
CA LEU A 67 -9.75 2.83 3.95
C LEU A 67 -10.81 3.49 3.05
N ASP A 68 -11.65 2.69 2.39
CA ASP A 68 -12.69 3.14 1.44
C ASP A 68 -12.17 4.10 0.36
N ARG A 69 -10.94 3.86 -0.10
CA ARG A 69 -10.24 4.71 -1.08
C ARG A 69 -9.61 3.86 -2.17
N GLN A 70 -9.68 4.30 -3.42
CA GLN A 70 -8.95 3.66 -4.53
C GLN A 70 -7.46 3.96 -4.42
N PHE A 71 -6.63 2.94 -4.66
CA PHE A 71 -5.18 3.05 -4.71
C PHE A 71 -4.69 2.64 -6.09
N SER A 72 -3.73 3.39 -6.61
CA SER A 72 -2.94 3.00 -7.79
C SER A 72 -1.74 2.14 -7.39
N ALA A 73 -1.20 1.40 -8.36
CA ALA A 73 -0.01 0.58 -8.12
C ALA A 73 1.19 1.45 -7.71
N ASP A 74 1.34 2.63 -8.29
CA ASP A 74 2.43 3.57 -7.98
C ASP A 74 2.33 4.10 -6.56
N GLU A 75 1.12 4.44 -6.07
CA GLU A 75 0.91 4.86 -4.69
C GLU A 75 1.30 3.75 -3.69
N VAL A 76 0.92 2.51 -3.95
CA VAL A 76 1.28 1.37 -3.09
C VAL A 76 2.78 1.10 -3.12
N LEU A 77 3.43 1.22 -4.29
CA LEU A 77 4.87 1.07 -4.42
C LEU A 77 5.64 2.15 -3.66
N GLN A 78 5.21 3.41 -3.75
CA GLN A 78 5.80 4.50 -2.95
C GLN A 78 5.62 4.28 -1.45
N LEU A 79 4.47 3.76 -1.03
CA LEU A 79 4.22 3.44 0.37
C LEU A 79 5.13 2.30 0.85
N LEU A 80 5.31 1.26 0.03
CA LEU A 80 6.23 0.16 0.31
C LEU A 80 7.69 0.61 0.40
N ASP A 81 8.12 1.54 -0.46
CA ASP A 81 9.48 2.07 -0.51
C ASP A 81 9.88 2.80 0.80
N ARG A 82 8.88 3.27 1.57
CA ARG A 82 9.11 3.86 2.91
C ARG A 82 9.53 2.83 3.96
N PHE A 83 9.17 1.56 3.78
CA PHE A 83 9.45 0.48 4.72
C PHE A 83 10.53 -0.48 4.22
N PHE A 84 10.56 -0.73 2.91
CA PHE A 84 11.43 -1.68 2.28
C PHE A 84 12.24 -0.97 1.20
N ASN A 85 13.56 -1.18 1.21
CA ASN A 85 14.33 -0.89 0.03
C ASN A 85 14.01 -1.96 -1.03
N LEU A 86 13.12 -1.62 -1.97
CA LEU A 86 12.60 -2.54 -2.99
C LEU A 86 13.71 -3.09 -3.90
N GLU A 87 14.80 -2.34 -4.08
CA GLU A 87 15.97 -2.79 -4.85
C GLU A 87 16.69 -3.95 -4.15
N MET A 88 16.77 -3.91 -2.81
CA MET A 88 17.46 -4.91 -2.00
C MET A 88 16.64 -6.16 -1.68
N LEU A 89 15.35 -6.21 -2.01
CA LEU A 89 14.54 -7.43 -1.86
C LEU A 89 15.21 -8.55 -2.66
N LYS A 90 15.75 -9.59 -2.04
CA LYS A 90 16.31 -10.69 -2.83
C LYS A 90 15.14 -11.41 -3.53
N PRO A 91 15.18 -11.64 -4.86
CA PRO A 91 14.29 -12.65 -5.42
C PRO A 91 14.56 -13.95 -4.64
N GLU A 92 13.52 -14.67 -4.23
CA GLU A 92 13.76 -16.04 -3.75
C GLU A 92 14.40 -16.79 -4.92
N ASP A 93 15.69 -17.11 -4.78
CA ASP A 93 16.48 -17.83 -5.80
C ASP A 93 15.88 -19.22 -6.09
N ASP A 94 14.92 -19.67 -5.28
CA ASP A 94 14.19 -20.94 -5.37
C ASP A 94 13.10 -20.99 -6.46
N GLU A 95 12.74 -19.87 -7.12
CA GLU A 95 11.73 -19.91 -8.21
C GLU A 95 12.33 -20.36 -9.56
N LYS A 96 13.66 -20.33 -9.71
CA LYS A 96 14.33 -20.73 -10.96
C LYS A 96 14.22 -22.22 -11.29
N ASP A 97 14.04 -23.07 -10.28
CA ASP A 97 13.83 -24.51 -10.49
C ASP A 97 12.39 -24.85 -10.89
N ASN A 98 11.41 -23.97 -10.61
CA ASN A 98 10.01 -24.22 -11.00
C ASN A 98 9.74 -23.91 -12.48
N PHE A 99 10.40 -22.88 -13.03
CA PHE A 99 10.29 -22.53 -14.45
C PHE A 99 11.16 -23.39 -15.38
N SER A 100 12.10 -24.16 -14.81
CA SER A 100 12.98 -25.06 -15.57
C SER A 100 12.36 -26.43 -15.81
N GLN A 101 11.26 -26.76 -15.12
CA GLN A 101 10.39 -27.87 -15.50
C GLN A 101 9.54 -27.42 -16.69
N GLY A 102 10.16 -27.44 -17.88
CA GLY A 102 9.43 -27.48 -19.13
C GLY A 102 8.64 -28.79 -19.20
N GLU A 103 7.57 -28.91 -18.41
CA GLU A 103 6.48 -29.81 -18.74
C GLU A 103 5.90 -29.26 -20.05
N GLU A 104 6.38 -29.85 -21.16
CA GLU A 104 5.77 -29.69 -22.47
C GLU A 104 4.27 -29.91 -22.28
N PHE A 105 3.47 -28.87 -22.49
CA PHE A 105 2.02 -28.94 -22.38
C PHE A 105 1.49 -29.86 -23.49
N SER A 106 1.53 -31.16 -23.25
CA SER A 106 0.94 -32.18 -24.12
C SER A 106 -0.48 -32.47 -23.66
N LEU A 107 -1.40 -32.51 -24.62
CA LEU A 107 -2.78 -32.92 -24.34
C LEU A 107 -2.78 -34.37 -23.80
N PRO A 108 -3.64 -34.70 -22.81
CA PRO A 108 -3.78 -36.07 -22.33
C PRO A 108 -4.04 -37.03 -23.49
N GLU A 109 -3.47 -38.24 -23.46
CA GLU A 109 -3.58 -39.23 -24.55
C GLU A 109 -5.04 -39.55 -24.94
N SER A 110 -5.99 -39.34 -24.03
CA SER A 110 -7.43 -39.44 -24.29
C SER A 110 -7.95 -38.50 -25.39
N PHE A 111 -7.23 -37.42 -25.69
CA PHE A 111 -7.54 -36.49 -26.79
C PHE A 111 -6.88 -36.87 -28.11
N LEU A 112 -5.84 -37.71 -28.09
CA LEU A 112 -5.11 -38.15 -29.29
C LEU A 112 -5.75 -39.40 -29.93
N ASN A 113 -6.41 -40.23 -29.13
CA ASN A 113 -7.14 -41.40 -29.63
C ASN A 113 -8.59 -41.05 -29.95
N LYS A 114 -8.83 -40.42 -31.09
CA LYS A 114 -10.12 -40.48 -31.77
C LYS A 114 -9.88 -41.14 -33.12
N GLU A 115 -9.94 -42.47 -33.11
CA GLU A 115 -9.89 -43.31 -34.31
C GLU A 115 -10.87 -42.76 -35.37
N GLU A 116 -10.34 -42.64 -36.59
CA GLU A 116 -11.04 -42.31 -37.84
C GLU A 116 -12.14 -43.34 -38.16
#